data_AF-A0A914GR03-F1
#
_entry.id   AF-A0A914GR03-F1
#
_cell.length_a   1.000
_cell.length_b   1.000
_cell.length_c   1.000
_cell.angle_alpha   90.00
_cell.angle_beta   90.00
_cell.angle_gamma   90.00
#
_symmetry.space_group_name_H-M   'P 1'
#
loop_
_entity.id
_entity.type
_entity.pdbx_description
1 polymer ?
#
loop_
_entity_poly.entity_id
_entity_poly.type
_entity_poly.pdbx_seq_one_letter_code
_entity_poly.pdbx_strand_id
1 'polypeptide(L)'
;MQGNRGKVNEIKFEAVLKTKMAKQDPSNSNSNNKITEIIDVIDLTKEDNALMIEKSGRNIIANGKTMYRSSTNPLGAMNIVEKLDTFDTSSIIKYFTRVDKLCDDYFDSNAHHAFSPESEHMFSTNVSALTALAEPRKISARTKIDWSNTFLVTPVLFHRSWCRVLSLYIDWTSHIPELHQLSLTDQVRLVMDRAVPCIDILVGYKAAQNNVKGMMFSGGAYLPRDDAESVDPSMKLLMKDFGDFVYDEFTEPAKKMNLTVEEYTLLKLLVFLTPVPGLSPEGTKIIKNAHRFYSEILKQQIRQNSPTPREFFDRMCAATNFLSVIEQSISYCDKGFSVMSLFNIANMKGELTYEVHIRKGSTSVPEK
;
A
#
# COMPACT_ATOMS: atom_id res chain seq x y z
N MET A 1 20.93 -25.25 -15.96
CA MET A 1 19.93 -24.39 -16.62
C MET A 1 20.21 -22.89 -16.39
N GLN A 2 21.44 -22.40 -16.60
CA GLN A 2 21.80 -20.98 -16.41
C GLN A 2 22.28 -20.28 -17.70
N GLY A 3 22.37 -20.98 -18.83
CA GLY A 3 22.80 -20.41 -20.11
C GLY A 3 21.71 -19.79 -21.00
N ASN A 4 20.42 -19.91 -20.63
CA ASN A 4 19.31 -19.48 -21.50
C ASN A 4 18.75 -18.08 -21.22
N ARG A 5 18.96 -17.49 -20.03
CA ARG A 5 18.42 -16.15 -19.72
C ARG A 5 19.21 -15.01 -20.38
N GLY A 6 20.52 -15.16 -20.56
CA GLY A 6 21.35 -14.20 -21.29
C GLY A 6 20.98 -14.13 -22.77
N LYS A 7 20.81 -15.30 -23.42
CA LYS A 7 20.39 -15.39 -24.82
C LYS A 7 19.02 -14.78 -25.10
N VAL A 8 18.05 -14.91 -24.19
CA VAL A 8 16.70 -14.33 -24.37
C VAL A 8 16.71 -12.80 -24.35
N ASN A 9 17.57 -12.18 -23.53
CA ASN A 9 17.68 -10.72 -23.50
C ASN A 9 18.47 -10.18 -24.71
N GLU A 10 19.47 -10.91 -25.17
CA GLU A 10 20.24 -10.60 -26.38
C GLU A 10 19.36 -10.71 -27.65
N ILE A 11 18.51 -11.75 -27.73
CA ILE A 11 17.51 -11.92 -28.80
C ILE A 11 16.48 -10.79 -28.80
N LYS A 12 16.00 -10.34 -27.61
CA LYS A 12 15.07 -9.21 -27.50
C LYS A 12 15.67 -7.89 -27.99
N PHE A 13 16.95 -7.65 -27.70
CA PHE A 13 17.63 -6.43 -28.12
C PHE A 13 17.93 -6.42 -29.63
N GLU A 14 18.40 -7.55 -30.17
CA GLU A 14 18.58 -7.72 -31.62
C GLU A 14 17.27 -7.60 -32.41
N ALA A 15 16.16 -8.13 -31.88
CA ALA A 15 14.86 -8.04 -32.53
C ALA A 15 14.39 -6.59 -32.66
N VAL A 16 14.50 -5.79 -31.59
CA VAL A 16 14.12 -4.36 -31.61
C VAL A 16 14.99 -3.54 -32.58
N LEU A 17 16.29 -3.84 -32.65
CA LEU A 17 17.21 -3.22 -33.61
C LEU A 17 16.86 -3.59 -35.06
N LYS A 18 16.58 -4.87 -35.34
CA LYS A 18 16.22 -5.34 -36.68
C LYS A 18 14.84 -4.84 -37.13
N THR A 19 13.86 -4.69 -36.25
CA THR A 19 12.56 -4.07 -36.58
C THR A 19 12.69 -2.57 -36.90
N LYS A 20 13.65 -1.87 -36.29
CA LYS A 20 13.96 -0.48 -36.66
C LYS A 20 14.68 -0.37 -38.01
N MET A 21 15.57 -1.31 -38.33
CA MET A 21 16.29 -1.31 -39.61
C MET A 21 15.43 -1.80 -40.79
N ALA A 22 14.51 -2.76 -40.59
CA ALA A 22 13.60 -3.23 -41.63
C ALA A 22 12.57 -2.17 -42.07
N LYS A 23 12.27 -1.18 -41.21
CA LYS A 23 11.45 -0.01 -41.59
C LYS A 23 12.19 1.00 -42.47
N GLN A 24 13.50 0.84 -42.69
CA GLN A 24 14.31 1.71 -43.54
C GLN A 24 14.63 1.13 -44.93
N ASP A 25 14.41 -0.17 -45.16
CA ASP A 25 14.57 -0.76 -46.51
C ASP A 25 13.62 -1.96 -46.73
N PRO A 26 12.50 -1.79 -47.46
CA PRO A 26 11.46 -2.82 -47.62
C PRO A 26 11.83 -4.01 -48.52
N SER A 27 13.06 -4.07 -49.06
CA SER A 27 13.40 -5.02 -50.13
C SER A 27 13.93 -6.39 -49.66
N ASN A 28 14.01 -6.67 -48.35
CA ASN A 28 14.66 -7.89 -47.85
C ASN A 28 13.65 -8.97 -47.36
N SER A 29 13.16 -9.79 -48.29
CA SER A 29 12.10 -10.80 -48.09
C SER A 29 12.44 -11.96 -47.13
N ASN A 30 13.72 -12.15 -46.77
CA ASN A 30 14.13 -13.21 -45.83
C ASN A 30 13.93 -12.84 -44.35
N SER A 31 13.60 -11.58 -44.05
CA SER A 31 13.40 -11.07 -42.69
C SER A 31 11.98 -11.28 -42.16
N ASN A 32 10.99 -11.44 -43.03
CA ASN A 32 9.58 -11.56 -42.63
C ASN A 32 9.24 -12.91 -42.00
N ASN A 33 9.82 -14.02 -42.46
CA ASN A 33 9.51 -15.36 -41.91
C ASN A 33 10.00 -15.55 -40.46
N LYS A 34 11.11 -14.91 -40.07
CA LYS A 34 11.61 -14.96 -38.68
C LYS A 34 10.85 -14.04 -37.72
N ILE A 35 10.17 -13.02 -38.22
CA ILE A 35 9.35 -12.13 -37.40
C ILE A 35 8.05 -12.83 -37.00
N THR A 36 7.47 -13.63 -37.89
CA THR A 36 6.25 -14.40 -37.60
C THR A 36 6.47 -15.43 -36.48
N GLU A 37 7.57 -16.18 -36.49
CA GLU A 37 7.90 -17.14 -35.40
C GLU A 37 8.12 -16.46 -34.04
N ILE A 38 8.63 -15.21 -34.00
CA ILE A 38 8.85 -14.47 -32.74
C ILE A 38 7.54 -13.92 -32.18
N ILE A 39 6.59 -13.55 -33.04
CA ILE A 39 5.25 -13.10 -32.63
C ILE A 39 4.47 -14.27 -31.99
N ASP A 40 4.55 -15.46 -32.57
CA ASP A 40 3.88 -16.66 -32.03
C ASP A 40 4.41 -17.04 -30.64
N VAL A 41 5.72 -16.87 -30.39
CA VAL A 41 6.31 -17.11 -29.05
C VAL A 41 5.86 -16.06 -28.02
N ILE A 42 5.62 -14.82 -28.44
CA ILE A 42 5.13 -13.76 -27.55
C ILE A 42 3.66 -13.99 -27.18
N ASP A 43 2.82 -14.44 -28.13
CA ASP A 43 1.42 -14.72 -27.85
C ASP A 43 1.21 -15.95 -26.97
N LEU A 44 2.05 -16.99 -27.11
CA LEU A 44 2.05 -18.14 -26.17
C LEU A 44 2.37 -17.72 -24.72
N THR A 45 3.27 -16.75 -24.51
CA THR A 45 3.56 -16.25 -23.16
C THR A 45 2.47 -15.36 -22.55
N LYS A 46 1.57 -14.80 -23.37
CA LYS A 46 0.40 -14.06 -22.88
C LYS A 46 -0.73 -15.01 -22.48
N GLU A 47 -0.96 -16.07 -23.23
CA GLU A 47 -1.94 -17.11 -22.87
C GLU A 47 -1.54 -17.85 -21.60
N ASP A 48 -0.26 -18.18 -21.41
CA ASP A 48 0.21 -18.81 -20.16
C ASP A 48 0.06 -17.90 -18.92
N ASN A 49 0.23 -16.58 -19.09
CA ASN A 49 -0.01 -15.61 -18.02
C ASN A 49 -1.52 -15.42 -17.75
N ALA A 50 -2.37 -15.45 -18.78
CA ALA A 50 -3.82 -15.41 -18.62
C ALA A 50 -4.36 -16.66 -17.91
N LEU A 51 -3.82 -17.84 -18.23
CA LEU A 51 -4.21 -19.12 -17.60
C LEU A 51 -3.77 -19.23 -16.13
N MET A 52 -2.70 -18.53 -15.73
CA MET A 52 -2.27 -18.41 -14.33
C MET A 52 -3.16 -17.45 -13.52
N ILE A 53 -3.67 -16.39 -14.15
CA ILE A 53 -4.60 -15.43 -13.53
C ILE A 53 -5.98 -16.07 -13.29
N GLU A 54 -6.44 -16.94 -14.20
CA GLU A 54 -7.77 -17.55 -14.14
C GLU A 54 -7.94 -18.62 -13.04
N LYS A 55 -6.85 -19.18 -12.51
CA LYS A 55 -6.90 -20.23 -11.46
C LYS A 55 -7.03 -19.71 -10.01
N SER A 56 -7.00 -18.40 -9.78
CA SER A 56 -6.75 -17.81 -8.45
C SER A 56 -7.98 -17.39 -7.62
N GLY A 57 -9.22 -17.59 -8.09
CA GLY A 57 -10.39 -16.94 -7.47
C GLY A 57 -11.67 -17.77 -7.30
N ARG A 58 -11.61 -19.07 -6.96
CA ARG A 58 -12.85 -19.80 -6.60
C ARG A 58 -13.24 -19.56 -5.13
N ASN A 59 -14.38 -18.91 -4.93
CA ASN A 59 -15.00 -18.65 -3.63
C ASN A 59 -15.36 -19.96 -2.90
N ILE A 60 -15.10 -20.03 -1.60
CA ILE A 60 -15.68 -21.06 -0.73
C ILE A 60 -16.61 -20.34 0.25
N ILE A 61 -17.91 -20.66 0.19
CA ILE A 61 -18.88 -20.13 1.16
C ILE A 61 -18.87 -21.06 2.36
N ALA A 62 -18.47 -20.56 3.52
CA ALA A 62 -18.64 -21.24 4.80
C ALA A 62 -19.33 -20.28 5.77
N ASN A 63 -20.45 -20.69 6.39
CA ASN A 63 -21.18 -19.92 7.39
C ASN A 63 -21.59 -18.49 6.98
N GLY A 64 -21.99 -18.29 5.72
CA GLY A 64 -22.48 -16.99 5.23
C GLY A 64 -21.41 -15.91 5.06
N LYS A 65 -20.12 -16.27 5.17
CA LYS A 65 -18.99 -15.39 4.83
C LYS A 65 -18.17 -16.01 3.71
N THR A 66 -17.88 -15.22 2.69
CA THR A 66 -17.03 -15.64 1.56
C THR A 66 -15.60 -15.78 2.06
N MET A 67 -15.10 -17.02 2.14
CA MET A 67 -13.69 -17.28 2.37
C MET A 67 -13.01 -17.41 1.02
N TYR A 68 -11.98 -16.60 0.78
CA TYR A 68 -11.21 -16.66 -0.45
C TYR A 68 -10.08 -17.69 -0.33
N ARG A 69 -9.71 -18.32 -1.44
CA ARG A 69 -8.53 -19.21 -1.46
C ARG A 69 -7.29 -18.40 -1.11
N SER A 70 -6.44 -18.98 -0.27
CA SER A 70 -5.13 -18.43 0.05
C SER A 70 -4.32 -18.18 -1.24
N SER A 71 -3.99 -16.91 -1.49
CA SER A 71 -3.21 -16.45 -2.65
C SER A 71 -2.03 -15.64 -2.16
N THR A 72 -0.81 -15.97 -2.57
CA THR A 72 0.37 -15.16 -2.21
C THR A 72 0.40 -13.82 -2.92
N ASN A 73 -0.26 -13.70 -4.07
CA ASN A 73 -0.30 -12.47 -4.88
C ASN A 73 -0.99 -11.32 -4.15
N PRO A 74 -0.63 -10.05 -4.43
CA PRO A 74 -1.37 -8.89 -3.96
C PRO A 74 -2.82 -8.89 -4.45
N LEU A 75 -3.74 -8.32 -3.67
CA LEU A 75 -5.18 -8.32 -4.01
C LEU A 75 -5.50 -7.65 -5.36
N GLY A 76 -4.76 -6.61 -5.75
CA GLY A 76 -4.90 -5.94 -7.04
C GLY A 76 -4.63 -6.85 -8.23
N ALA A 77 -3.71 -7.80 -8.10
CA ALA A 77 -3.41 -8.80 -9.12
C ALA A 77 -4.52 -9.87 -9.24
N MET A 78 -5.43 -9.96 -8.27
CA MET A 78 -6.54 -10.92 -8.28
C MET A 78 -7.74 -10.42 -9.09
N ASN A 79 -7.75 -9.16 -9.53
CA ASN A 79 -8.83 -8.55 -10.34
C ASN A 79 -10.23 -8.72 -9.70
N ILE A 80 -10.32 -8.62 -8.37
CA ILE A 80 -11.59 -8.75 -7.61
C ILE A 80 -12.47 -7.50 -7.79
N VAL A 81 -11.85 -6.32 -7.86
CA VAL A 81 -12.55 -5.05 -8.11
C VAL A 81 -12.62 -4.82 -9.62
N GLU A 82 -13.77 -4.36 -10.11
CA GLU A 82 -13.93 -3.89 -11.49
C GLU A 82 -12.87 -2.86 -11.85
N LYS A 83 -12.46 -2.82 -13.12
CA LYS A 83 -11.45 -1.88 -13.60
C LYS A 83 -11.88 -0.44 -13.31
N LEU A 84 -10.90 0.40 -12.92
CA LEU A 84 -11.13 1.82 -12.71
C LEU A 84 -11.69 2.46 -13.98
N ASP A 85 -12.86 3.06 -13.82
CA ASP A 85 -13.45 3.96 -14.80
C ASP A 85 -13.03 5.40 -14.44
N THR A 86 -12.34 6.06 -15.37
CA THR A 86 -11.84 7.43 -15.22
C THR A 86 -12.72 8.48 -15.91
N PHE A 87 -13.92 8.12 -16.39
CA PHE A 87 -14.80 9.06 -17.10
C PHE A 87 -15.36 10.16 -16.20
N ASP A 88 -15.65 9.86 -14.93
CA ASP A 88 -16.18 10.83 -13.99
C ASP A 88 -15.66 10.66 -12.55
N THR A 89 -15.70 11.76 -11.80
CA THR A 89 -15.24 11.88 -10.42
C THR A 89 -15.94 10.89 -9.48
N SER A 90 -17.24 10.63 -9.66
CA SER A 90 -17.97 9.68 -8.81
C SER A 90 -17.49 8.26 -9.02
N SER A 91 -17.23 7.86 -10.27
CA SER A 91 -16.72 6.52 -10.60
C SER A 91 -15.33 6.27 -10.01
N ILE A 92 -14.44 7.26 -10.08
CA ILE A 92 -13.10 7.19 -9.47
C ILE A 92 -13.19 7.03 -7.95
N ILE A 93 -14.00 7.86 -7.29
CA ILE A 93 -14.19 7.81 -5.84
C ILE A 93 -14.78 6.47 -5.41
N LYS A 94 -15.81 5.98 -6.13
CA LYS A 94 -16.43 4.68 -5.87
C LYS A 94 -15.43 3.54 -6.01
N TYR A 95 -14.56 3.59 -7.02
CA TYR A 95 -13.52 2.58 -7.18
C TYR A 95 -12.61 2.51 -5.95
N PHE A 96 -11.99 3.62 -5.54
CA PHE A 96 -11.06 3.59 -4.41
C PHE A 96 -11.76 3.31 -3.08
N THR A 97 -13.01 3.75 -2.90
CA THR A 97 -13.81 3.40 -1.71
C THR A 97 -14.10 1.89 -1.65
N ARG A 98 -14.38 1.26 -2.81
CA ARG A 98 -14.55 -0.20 -2.91
C ARG A 98 -13.24 -0.93 -2.64
N VAL A 99 -12.11 -0.41 -3.11
CA VAL A 99 -10.77 -0.97 -2.82
C VAL A 99 -10.49 -0.95 -1.32
N ASP A 100 -10.72 0.19 -0.65
CA ASP A 100 -10.55 0.30 0.81
C ASP A 100 -11.40 -0.72 1.55
N LYS A 101 -12.67 -0.81 1.18
CA LYS A 101 -13.60 -1.80 1.75
C LYS A 101 -13.14 -3.24 1.49
N LEU A 102 -12.69 -3.56 0.27
CA LEU A 102 -12.17 -4.88 -0.06
C LEU A 102 -10.98 -5.23 0.83
N CYS A 103 -10.01 -4.34 0.98
CA CYS A 103 -8.81 -4.59 1.77
C CYS A 103 -9.13 -4.81 3.27
N ASP A 104 -10.10 -4.07 3.83
CA ASP A 104 -10.58 -4.26 5.20
C ASP A 104 -11.35 -5.58 5.39
N ASP A 105 -12.22 -5.93 4.43
CA ASP A 105 -13.13 -7.07 4.54
C ASP A 105 -12.51 -8.39 4.08
N TYR A 106 -11.47 -8.36 3.24
CA TYR A 106 -10.84 -9.57 2.71
C TYR A 106 -9.99 -10.28 3.77
N PHE A 107 -10.29 -11.56 3.96
CA PHE A 107 -9.46 -12.48 4.72
C PHE A 107 -9.51 -13.88 4.08
N ASP A 108 -8.41 -14.61 4.20
CA ASP A 108 -8.26 -15.99 3.76
C ASP A 108 -7.71 -16.89 4.90
N SER A 109 -7.61 -16.33 6.11
CA SER A 109 -7.30 -17.02 7.35
C SER A 109 -8.30 -16.64 8.42
N ASN A 110 -8.86 -17.65 9.10
CA ASN A 110 -9.76 -17.46 10.24
C ASN A 110 -9.01 -17.19 11.55
N ALA A 111 -7.67 -17.25 11.54
CA ALA A 111 -6.88 -16.96 12.73
C ALA A 111 -7.12 -15.51 13.19
N HIS A 112 -7.35 -15.33 14.48
CA HIS A 112 -7.34 -13.99 15.07
C HIS A 112 -5.88 -13.57 15.28
N HIS A 113 -5.42 -12.48 14.66
CA HIS A 113 -4.00 -12.13 14.74
C HIS A 113 -3.55 -11.73 16.15
N ALA A 114 -4.44 -11.29 17.04
CA ALA A 114 -4.06 -11.04 18.43
C ALA A 114 -3.89 -12.31 19.30
N PHE A 115 -4.58 -13.43 18.99
CA PHE A 115 -4.74 -14.54 19.97
C PHE A 115 -4.54 -15.95 19.41
N SER A 116 -4.49 -16.15 18.09
CA SER A 116 -4.32 -17.51 17.57
C SER A 116 -2.95 -18.08 17.98
N PRO A 117 -2.88 -19.32 18.49
CA PRO A 117 -1.60 -20.00 18.74
C PRO A 117 -0.76 -20.17 17.45
N GLU A 118 -1.41 -20.23 16.28
CA GLU A 118 -0.74 -20.31 14.99
C GLU A 118 -0.16 -18.95 14.55
N SER A 119 -0.50 -17.86 15.24
CA SER A 119 -0.19 -16.48 14.85
C SER A 119 1.31 -16.15 14.92
N GLU A 120 2.11 -16.83 15.75
CA GLU A 120 3.53 -16.50 15.92
C GLU A 120 4.36 -16.73 14.65
N HIS A 121 3.99 -17.70 13.81
CA HIS A 121 4.66 -17.95 12.53
C HIS A 121 4.01 -17.19 11.36
N MET A 122 2.94 -16.44 11.63
CA MET A 122 2.20 -15.71 10.62
C MET A 122 2.67 -14.27 10.43
N PHE A 123 3.66 -13.78 11.18
CA PHE A 123 4.14 -12.39 11.07
C PHE A 123 5.66 -12.35 10.95
N SER A 124 6.16 -11.72 9.89
CA SER A 124 7.59 -11.59 9.65
C SER A 124 7.96 -10.18 9.24
N THR A 125 8.95 -9.63 9.93
CA THR A 125 9.69 -8.41 9.56
C THR A 125 10.91 -8.74 8.70
N ASN A 126 11.26 -10.01 8.54
CA ASN A 126 12.48 -10.47 7.87
C ASN A 126 12.18 -10.92 6.44
N VAL A 127 11.66 -9.98 5.65
CA VAL A 127 11.26 -10.14 4.25
C VAL A 127 11.79 -8.92 3.49
N SER A 128 12.40 -9.10 2.31
CA SER A 128 12.83 -7.95 1.51
C SER A 128 11.64 -7.20 0.91
N ALA A 129 11.78 -5.90 0.66
CA ALA A 129 10.74 -5.03 0.11
C ALA A 129 10.20 -5.53 -1.23
N LEU A 130 11.09 -6.05 -2.09
CA LEU A 130 10.70 -6.66 -3.36
C LEU A 130 9.81 -7.90 -3.14
N THR A 131 10.18 -8.75 -2.18
CA THR A 131 9.40 -9.95 -1.84
C THR A 131 8.06 -9.57 -1.20
N ALA A 132 8.07 -8.57 -0.32
CA ALA A 132 6.88 -8.00 0.31
C ALA A 132 5.87 -7.48 -0.74
N LEU A 133 6.36 -6.75 -1.75
CA LEU A 133 5.53 -6.21 -2.84
C LEU A 133 4.95 -7.31 -3.74
N ALA A 134 5.75 -8.34 -4.05
CA ALA A 134 5.32 -9.44 -4.91
C ALA A 134 4.43 -10.45 -4.19
N GLU A 135 4.65 -10.67 -2.89
CA GLU A 135 3.99 -11.71 -2.11
C GLU A 135 3.66 -11.22 -0.68
N PRO A 136 2.64 -10.35 -0.49
CA PRO A 136 2.34 -9.73 0.82
C PRO A 136 2.06 -10.73 1.94
N ARG A 137 1.67 -11.96 1.59
CA ARG A 137 1.48 -13.09 2.53
C ARG A 137 2.75 -13.50 3.26
N LYS A 138 3.93 -13.19 2.74
CA LYS A 138 5.21 -13.48 3.41
C LYS A 138 5.46 -12.58 4.61
N ILE A 139 4.85 -11.39 4.64
CA ILE A 139 4.84 -10.51 5.81
C ILE A 139 3.80 -11.01 6.80
N SER A 140 2.56 -11.20 6.32
CA SER A 140 1.50 -11.72 7.16
C SER A 140 0.38 -12.44 6.43
N ALA A 141 -0.24 -13.42 7.10
CA ALA A 141 -1.50 -13.98 6.63
C ALA A 141 -2.59 -12.91 6.60
N ARG A 142 -3.52 -12.98 5.64
CA ARG A 142 -4.69 -12.10 5.59
C ARG A 142 -5.74 -12.58 6.58
N THR A 143 -5.50 -12.32 7.86
CA THR A 143 -6.48 -12.47 8.93
C THR A 143 -7.54 -11.39 8.82
N LYS A 144 -8.72 -11.64 9.39
CA LYS A 144 -9.76 -10.62 9.52
C LYS A 144 -9.21 -9.43 10.32
N ILE A 145 -9.38 -8.22 9.79
CA ILE A 145 -9.00 -7.03 10.52
C ILE A 145 -10.06 -6.67 11.55
N ASP A 146 -9.59 -6.42 12.76
CA ASP A 146 -10.40 -5.93 13.87
C ASP A 146 -9.93 -4.52 14.25
N TRP A 147 -10.76 -3.53 13.95
CA TRP A 147 -10.56 -2.14 14.35
C TRP A 147 -11.32 -1.80 15.64
N SER A 148 -11.50 -2.75 16.56
CA SER A 148 -11.97 -2.47 17.91
C SER A 148 -10.88 -1.86 18.79
N ASN A 149 -11.24 -1.32 19.96
CA ASN A 149 -10.32 -0.78 20.98
C ASN A 149 -10.43 -1.60 22.28
N THR A 150 -10.29 -2.91 22.15
CA THR A 150 -10.56 -3.87 23.24
C THR A 150 -9.37 -4.08 24.17
N PHE A 151 -8.14 -3.97 23.65
CA PHE A 151 -6.92 -4.35 24.37
C PHE A 151 -5.90 -3.21 24.36
N LEU A 152 -5.27 -2.96 25.51
CA LEU A 152 -4.11 -2.07 25.54
C LEU A 152 -2.98 -2.67 24.70
N VAL A 153 -2.30 -1.81 23.93
CA VAL A 153 -1.18 -2.23 23.09
C VAL A 153 -0.06 -2.81 23.94
N THR A 154 0.44 -3.97 23.52
CA THR A 154 1.65 -4.62 24.05
C THR A 154 2.66 -4.77 22.91
N PRO A 155 3.95 -5.03 23.19
CA PRO A 155 4.95 -5.25 22.13
C PRO A 155 4.54 -6.35 21.15
N VAL A 156 3.95 -7.45 21.63
CA VAL A 156 3.50 -8.56 20.79
C VAL A 156 2.33 -8.13 19.90
N LEU A 157 1.32 -7.46 20.46
CA LEU A 157 0.17 -7.00 19.68
C LEU A 157 0.58 -5.94 18.64
N PHE A 158 1.51 -5.07 19.00
CA PHE A 158 2.07 -4.07 18.11
C PHE A 158 2.76 -4.71 16.89
N HIS A 159 3.66 -5.67 17.13
CA HIS A 159 4.34 -6.41 16.06
C HIS A 159 3.36 -7.02 15.05
N ARG A 160 2.37 -7.77 15.57
CA ARG A 160 1.38 -8.47 14.74
C ARG A 160 0.50 -7.47 13.99
N SER A 161 0.11 -6.37 14.64
CA SER A 161 -0.63 -5.31 13.97
C SER A 161 0.18 -4.64 12.88
N TRP A 162 1.46 -4.32 13.12
CA TRP A 162 2.31 -3.68 12.14
C TRP A 162 2.45 -4.55 10.88
N CYS A 163 2.78 -5.83 11.04
CA CYS A 163 2.87 -6.76 9.91
C CYS A 163 1.54 -6.88 9.16
N ARG A 164 0.42 -6.99 9.89
CA ARG A 164 -0.91 -7.13 9.26
C ARG A 164 -1.34 -5.89 8.49
N VAL A 165 -1.11 -4.72 9.05
CA VAL A 165 -1.46 -3.43 8.43
C VAL A 165 -0.52 -3.11 7.27
N LEU A 166 0.75 -3.47 7.34
CA LEU A 166 1.67 -3.34 6.22
C LEU A 166 1.27 -4.25 5.04
N SER A 167 0.87 -5.50 5.29
CA SER A 167 0.31 -6.36 4.25
C SER A 167 -0.97 -5.76 3.64
N LEU A 168 -1.89 -5.22 4.46
CA LEU A 168 -3.08 -4.52 3.97
C LEU A 168 -2.70 -3.33 3.08
N TYR A 169 -1.72 -2.54 3.51
CA TYR A 169 -1.26 -1.39 2.74
C TYR A 169 -0.72 -1.81 1.38
N ILE A 170 0.11 -2.87 1.32
CA ILE A 170 0.65 -3.36 0.05
C ILE A 170 -0.48 -3.87 -0.85
N ASP A 171 -1.42 -4.65 -0.31
CA ASP A 171 -2.62 -5.07 -1.03
C ASP A 171 -3.39 -3.87 -1.59
N TRP A 172 -3.58 -2.82 -0.80
CA TRP A 172 -4.22 -1.58 -1.25
C TRP A 172 -3.45 -0.88 -2.38
N THR A 173 -2.13 -0.72 -2.25
CA THR A 173 -1.31 -0.05 -3.28
C THR A 173 -1.33 -0.79 -4.62
N SER A 174 -1.51 -2.12 -4.59
CA SER A 174 -1.61 -2.94 -5.80
C SER A 174 -2.85 -2.66 -6.65
N HIS A 175 -3.80 -1.85 -6.17
CA HIS A 175 -4.95 -1.38 -6.93
C HIS A 175 -4.74 -0.01 -7.61
N ILE A 176 -3.59 0.65 -7.39
CA ILE A 176 -3.32 2.00 -7.90
C ILE A 176 -2.74 1.89 -9.33
N PRO A 177 -3.45 2.37 -10.37
CA PRO A 177 -3.00 2.19 -11.76
C PRO A 177 -1.64 2.81 -12.06
N GLU A 178 -1.34 3.96 -11.48
CA GLU A 178 -0.11 4.71 -11.73
C GLU A 178 1.12 4.00 -11.16
N LEU A 179 0.96 3.17 -10.12
CA LEU A 179 2.02 2.33 -9.61
C LEU A 179 2.51 1.34 -10.67
N HIS A 180 1.59 0.77 -11.47
CA HIS A 180 1.91 -0.20 -12.51
C HIS A 180 2.61 0.42 -13.73
N GLN A 181 2.60 1.76 -13.83
CA GLN A 181 3.31 2.49 -14.89
C GLN A 181 4.78 2.74 -14.52
N LEU A 182 5.16 2.56 -13.26
CA LEU A 182 6.51 2.78 -12.77
C LEU A 182 7.43 1.59 -13.08
N SER A 183 8.73 1.86 -13.14
CA SER A 183 9.76 0.80 -13.11
C SER A 183 9.69 0.05 -11.78
N LEU A 184 10.09 -1.23 -11.73
CA LEU A 184 10.08 -2.01 -10.50
C LEU A 184 10.85 -1.34 -9.35
N THR A 185 11.98 -0.71 -9.66
CA THR A 185 12.78 0.05 -8.67
C THR A 185 12.00 1.24 -8.11
N ASP A 186 11.33 2.01 -8.97
CA ASP A 186 10.49 3.13 -8.54
C ASP A 186 9.26 2.66 -7.76
N GLN A 187 8.66 1.51 -8.13
CA GLN A 187 7.55 0.91 -7.39
C GLN A 187 7.97 0.57 -5.97
N VAL A 188 9.05 -0.20 -5.81
CA VAL A 188 9.56 -0.58 -4.48
C VAL A 188 9.87 0.65 -3.65
N ARG A 189 10.56 1.64 -4.24
CA ARG A 189 10.92 2.87 -3.53
C ARG A 189 9.69 3.66 -3.08
N LEU A 190 8.73 3.90 -3.96
CA LEU A 190 7.50 4.62 -3.62
C LEU A 190 6.71 3.87 -2.55
N VAL A 191 6.48 2.55 -2.71
CA VAL A 191 5.67 1.78 -1.77
C VAL A 191 6.30 1.77 -0.38
N MET A 192 7.62 1.58 -0.25
CA MET A 192 8.27 1.56 1.06
C MET A 192 8.32 2.93 1.72
N ASP A 193 8.71 3.98 0.98
CA ASP A 193 8.81 5.34 1.55
C ASP A 193 7.43 5.92 1.94
N ARG A 194 6.35 5.48 1.28
CA ARG A 194 4.97 5.95 1.55
C ARG A 194 4.19 5.07 2.51
N ALA A 195 4.76 3.96 3.00
CA ALA A 195 4.08 3.04 3.92
C ALA A 195 3.66 3.73 5.22
N VAL A 196 4.60 4.38 5.92
CA VAL A 196 4.34 5.07 7.19
C VAL A 196 3.21 6.10 7.07
N PRO A 197 3.29 7.13 6.21
CA PRO A 197 2.25 8.15 6.17
C PRO A 197 0.88 7.61 5.71
N CYS A 198 0.84 6.60 4.84
CA CYS A 198 -0.42 5.95 4.44
C CYS A 198 -1.05 5.10 5.57
N ILE A 199 -0.21 4.49 6.40
CA ILE A 199 -0.66 3.74 7.58
C ILE A 199 -1.12 4.70 8.67
N ASP A 200 -0.42 5.80 8.89
CA ASP A 200 -0.73 6.82 9.90
C ASP A 200 -2.11 7.45 9.65
N ILE A 201 -2.39 7.87 8.40
CA ILE A 201 -3.70 8.40 8.03
C ILE A 201 -4.81 7.35 8.18
N LEU A 202 -4.51 6.06 7.89
CA LEU A 202 -5.45 4.96 8.10
C LEU A 202 -5.78 4.79 9.59
N VAL A 203 -4.79 4.65 10.46
CA VAL A 203 -5.03 4.41 11.89
C VAL A 203 -5.70 5.62 12.57
N GLY A 204 -5.33 6.84 12.17
CA GLY A 204 -5.98 8.07 12.65
C GLY A 204 -7.44 8.14 12.19
N TYR A 205 -7.73 7.76 10.94
CA TYR A 205 -9.11 7.78 10.44
C TYR A 205 -9.97 6.72 11.12
N LYS A 206 -9.43 5.52 11.35
CA LYS A 206 -10.11 4.46 12.11
C LYS A 206 -10.38 4.87 13.55
N ALA A 207 -9.44 5.58 14.20
CA ALA A 207 -9.66 6.16 15.53
C ALA A 207 -10.81 7.18 15.53
N ALA A 208 -10.87 8.06 14.52
CA ALA A 208 -11.95 9.03 14.37
C ALA A 208 -13.31 8.34 14.19
N GLN A 209 -13.40 7.34 13.30
CA GLN A 209 -14.63 6.58 13.04
C GLN A 209 -15.14 5.83 14.28
N ASN A 210 -14.24 5.27 15.08
CA ASN A 210 -14.59 4.50 16.27
C ASN A 210 -14.67 5.35 17.56
N ASN A 211 -14.57 6.69 17.45
CA ASN A 211 -14.57 7.60 18.59
C ASN A 211 -13.52 7.27 19.66
N VAL A 212 -12.35 6.79 19.23
CA VAL A 212 -11.26 6.42 20.13
C VAL A 212 -10.39 7.64 20.42
N LYS A 213 -10.25 7.97 21.71
CA LYS A 213 -9.32 9.01 22.18
C LYS A 213 -7.92 8.46 22.36
N GLY A 214 -7.17 8.39 21.26
CA GLY A 214 -5.83 7.83 21.18
C GLY A 214 -5.54 7.29 19.79
N MET A 215 -4.66 6.30 19.71
CA MET A 215 -4.26 5.65 18.45
C MET A 215 -4.77 4.20 18.41
N MET A 216 -5.30 3.79 17.26
CA MET A 216 -5.78 2.43 17.04
C MET A 216 -4.75 1.59 16.28
N PHE A 217 -4.75 0.30 16.58
CA PHE A 217 -4.01 -0.71 15.86
C PHE A 217 -4.99 -1.81 15.43
N SER A 218 -4.60 -2.63 14.46
CA SER A 218 -5.42 -3.78 14.08
C SER A 218 -5.39 -4.85 15.17
N GLY A 219 -6.45 -5.65 15.26
CA GLY A 219 -6.53 -6.79 16.20
C GLY A 219 -7.12 -6.43 17.54
N GLY A 220 -7.83 -5.30 17.61
CA GLY A 220 -8.44 -4.79 18.83
C GLY A 220 -7.47 -4.04 19.74
N ALA A 221 -6.21 -3.87 19.33
CA ALA A 221 -5.20 -3.18 20.14
C ALA A 221 -5.30 -1.66 19.99
N TYR A 222 -5.08 -0.91 21.08
CA TYR A 222 -5.06 0.55 21.04
C TYR A 222 -4.11 1.15 22.08
N LEU A 223 -3.68 2.38 21.82
CA LEU A 223 -2.92 3.22 22.74
C LEU A 223 -3.84 4.35 23.23
N PRO A 224 -4.35 4.28 24.48
CA PRO A 224 -5.17 5.35 25.03
C PRO A 224 -4.34 6.62 25.23
N ARG A 225 -5.00 7.78 25.06
CA ARG A 225 -4.40 9.07 25.41
C ARG A 225 -4.42 9.35 26.91
N ASP A 226 -5.58 9.10 27.54
CA ASP A 226 -5.87 9.54 28.92
C ASP A 226 -5.43 8.53 29.99
N ASP A 227 -5.22 7.26 29.60
CA ASP A 227 -4.85 6.16 30.51
C ASP A 227 -3.50 5.54 30.09
N ALA A 228 -2.51 6.40 29.86
CA ALA A 228 -1.21 5.99 29.37
C ALA A 228 -0.38 5.22 30.41
N GLU A 229 -0.73 5.31 31.71
CA GLU A 229 -0.02 4.61 32.79
C GLU A 229 -0.31 3.11 32.82
N SER A 230 -1.47 2.70 32.30
CA SER A 230 -1.86 1.29 32.21
C SER A 230 -1.25 0.57 31.01
N VAL A 231 -0.62 1.32 30.09
CA VAL A 231 0.01 0.79 28.87
C VAL A 231 1.38 0.19 29.19
N ASP A 232 1.78 -0.84 28.44
CA ASP A 232 3.13 -1.38 28.50
C ASP A 232 4.19 -0.26 28.47
N PRO A 233 5.14 -0.21 29.43
CA PRO A 233 6.08 0.90 29.54
C PRO A 233 6.91 1.15 28.28
N SER A 234 7.26 0.10 27.54
CA SER A 234 8.02 0.24 26.30
C SER A 234 7.16 0.85 25.20
N MET A 235 5.90 0.42 25.07
CA MET A 235 4.97 0.99 24.09
C MET A 235 4.62 2.43 24.42
N LYS A 236 4.40 2.75 25.70
CA LYS A 236 4.22 4.13 26.16
C LYS A 236 5.42 4.99 25.79
N LEU A 237 6.63 4.58 26.15
CA LEU A 237 7.86 5.32 25.88
C LEU A 237 8.07 5.59 24.37
N LEU A 238 7.75 4.63 23.52
CA LEU A 238 8.06 4.68 22.10
C LEU A 238 6.98 5.33 21.25
N MET A 239 5.71 5.23 21.66
CA MET A 239 4.56 5.57 20.79
C MET A 239 3.68 6.68 21.35
N LYS A 240 3.83 7.10 22.61
CA LYS A 240 2.91 8.09 23.21
C LYS A 240 2.91 9.43 22.49
N ASP A 241 4.09 10.03 22.30
CA ASP A 241 4.22 11.34 21.65
C ASP A 241 3.69 11.30 20.21
N PHE A 242 3.98 10.22 19.49
CA PHE A 242 3.45 9.98 18.15
C PHE A 242 1.92 9.82 18.15
N GLY A 243 1.38 9.04 19.09
CA GLY A 243 -0.06 8.84 19.27
C GLY A 243 -0.80 10.14 19.58
N ASP A 244 -0.24 10.96 20.46
CA ASP A 244 -0.79 12.28 20.81
C ASP A 244 -0.77 13.23 19.61
N PHE A 245 0.35 13.28 18.88
CA PHE A 245 0.50 14.09 17.67
C PHE A 245 -0.56 13.73 16.62
N VAL A 246 -0.67 12.45 16.26
CA VAL A 246 -1.67 11.99 15.27
C VAL A 246 -3.10 12.24 15.76
N TYR A 247 -3.35 12.17 17.07
CA TYR A 247 -4.66 12.48 17.62
C TYR A 247 -5.00 13.96 17.47
N ASP A 248 -4.12 14.84 17.93
CA ASP A 248 -4.34 16.30 17.97
C ASP A 248 -4.39 16.93 16.59
N GLU A 249 -3.49 16.51 15.70
CA GLU A 249 -3.28 17.16 14.42
C GLU A 249 -4.11 16.54 13.28
N PHE A 250 -4.57 15.30 13.44
CA PHE A 250 -5.38 14.61 12.42
C PHE A 250 -6.70 14.05 12.95
N THR A 251 -6.67 13.16 13.95
CA THR A 251 -7.84 12.37 14.36
C THR A 251 -9.00 13.25 14.84
N GLU A 252 -8.73 14.14 15.81
CA GLU A 252 -9.73 15.04 16.38
C GLU A 252 -10.22 16.09 15.36
N PRO A 253 -9.33 16.76 14.59
CA PRO A 253 -9.75 17.61 13.48
C PRO A 253 -10.60 16.90 12.41
N ALA A 254 -10.22 15.69 11.99
CA ALA A 254 -10.96 14.91 10.99
C ALA A 254 -12.37 14.56 11.49
N LYS A 255 -12.49 14.23 12.79
CA LYS A 255 -13.77 14.03 13.45
C LYS A 255 -14.60 15.32 13.48
N LYS A 256 -14.03 16.44 13.90
CA LYS A 256 -14.72 17.75 13.94
C LYS A 256 -15.19 18.21 12.56
N MET A 257 -14.42 17.93 11.53
CA MET A 257 -14.74 18.23 10.14
C MET A 257 -15.79 17.29 9.55
N ASN A 258 -16.14 16.18 10.21
CA ASN A 258 -16.90 15.07 9.64
C ASN A 258 -16.28 14.63 8.30
N LEU A 259 -14.99 14.29 8.32
CA LEU A 259 -14.27 13.83 7.13
C LEU A 259 -14.97 12.60 6.54
N THR A 260 -15.44 12.71 5.29
CA THR A 260 -16.19 11.60 4.68
C THR A 260 -15.26 10.49 4.23
N VAL A 261 -15.79 9.29 3.98
CA VAL A 261 -14.97 8.16 3.48
C VAL A 261 -14.37 8.47 2.11
N GLU A 262 -15.10 9.19 1.26
CA GLU A 262 -14.65 9.62 -0.06
C GLU A 262 -13.46 10.59 0.03
N GLU A 263 -13.56 11.58 0.91
CA GLU A 263 -12.49 12.56 1.13
C GLU A 263 -11.26 11.92 1.76
N TYR A 264 -11.46 11.06 2.77
CA TYR A 264 -10.39 10.25 3.36
C TYR A 264 -9.66 9.39 2.32
N THR A 265 -10.42 8.70 1.47
CA THR A 265 -9.88 7.82 0.43
C THR A 265 -8.99 8.61 -0.55
N LEU A 266 -9.46 9.78 -0.98
CA LEU A 266 -8.69 10.66 -1.86
C LEU A 266 -7.47 11.26 -1.15
N LEU A 267 -7.60 11.65 0.12
CA LEU A 267 -6.46 12.13 0.92
C LEU A 267 -5.39 11.05 1.06
N LYS A 268 -5.76 9.81 1.39
CA LYS A 268 -4.81 8.69 1.48
C LYS A 268 -4.14 8.41 0.13
N LEU A 269 -4.87 8.52 -0.98
CA LEU A 269 -4.31 8.39 -2.32
C LEU A 269 -3.33 9.53 -2.64
N LEU A 270 -3.63 10.76 -2.25
CA LEU A 270 -2.71 11.90 -2.39
C LEU A 270 -1.46 11.74 -1.54
N VAL A 271 -1.60 11.26 -0.31
CA VAL A 271 -0.48 10.88 0.55
C VAL A 271 0.38 9.84 -0.16
N PHE A 272 -0.19 8.78 -0.74
CA PHE A 272 0.60 7.80 -1.49
C PHE A 272 1.29 8.41 -2.72
N LEU A 273 0.61 9.31 -3.44
CA LEU A 273 1.10 9.93 -4.67
C LEU A 273 1.99 11.16 -4.42
N THR A 274 2.61 11.27 -3.25
CA THR A 274 3.68 12.26 -3.01
C THR A 274 5.00 11.73 -3.57
N PRO A 275 5.70 12.47 -4.46
CA PRO A 275 7.01 12.05 -4.96
C PRO A 275 8.03 11.88 -3.84
N VAL A 276 8.79 10.80 -3.86
CA VAL A 276 9.82 10.49 -2.85
C VAL A 276 11.23 10.66 -3.42
N PRO A 277 12.24 10.96 -2.57
CA PRO A 277 13.62 11.07 -3.01
C PRO A 277 14.12 9.79 -3.70
N GLY A 278 14.79 9.95 -4.84
CA GLY A 278 15.40 8.83 -5.57
C GLY A 278 14.48 8.12 -6.57
N LEU A 279 13.28 8.62 -6.83
CA LEU A 279 12.52 8.22 -8.02
C LEU A 279 13.23 8.66 -9.30
N SER A 280 13.08 7.87 -10.36
CA SER A 280 13.51 8.26 -11.71
C SER A 280 12.78 9.54 -12.18
N PRO A 281 13.32 10.27 -13.17
CA PRO A 281 12.63 11.42 -13.75
C PRO A 281 11.24 11.09 -14.31
N GLU A 282 11.10 9.92 -14.95
CA GLU A 282 9.82 9.44 -15.49
C GLU A 282 8.86 9.06 -14.36
N GLY A 283 9.33 8.31 -13.36
CA GLY A 283 8.51 7.97 -12.20
C GLY A 283 8.03 9.21 -11.43
N THR A 284 8.91 10.20 -11.25
CA THR A 284 8.55 11.49 -10.66
C THR A 284 7.46 12.21 -11.46
N LYS A 285 7.53 12.17 -12.80
CA LYS A 285 6.55 12.79 -13.68
C LYS A 285 5.18 12.08 -13.58
N ILE A 286 5.16 10.74 -13.61
CA ILE A 286 3.95 9.94 -13.44
C ILE A 286 3.26 10.30 -12.12
N ILE A 287 4.00 10.28 -11.01
CA ILE A 287 3.45 10.54 -9.68
C ILE A 287 2.97 11.99 -9.53
N LYS A 288 3.70 12.99 -10.03
CA LYS A 288 3.24 14.39 -10.01
C LYS A 288 1.97 14.63 -10.83
N ASN A 289 1.83 13.94 -11.97
CA ASN A 289 0.64 14.04 -12.79
C ASN A 289 -0.56 13.40 -12.10
N ALA A 290 -0.37 12.21 -11.52
CA ALA A 290 -1.38 11.51 -10.74
C ALA A 290 -1.84 12.35 -9.54
N HIS A 291 -0.91 12.86 -8.74
CA HIS A 291 -1.22 13.72 -7.59
C HIS A 291 -2.06 14.92 -7.99
N ARG A 292 -1.71 15.60 -9.08
CA ARG A 292 -2.48 16.75 -9.59
C ARG A 292 -3.89 16.33 -10.01
N PHE A 293 -4.02 15.22 -10.73
CA PHE A 293 -5.30 14.68 -11.15
C PHE A 293 -6.21 14.40 -9.95
N TYR A 294 -5.76 13.62 -8.97
CA TYR A 294 -6.59 13.31 -7.79
C TYR A 294 -6.83 14.51 -6.86
N SER A 295 -5.95 15.53 -6.90
CA SER A 295 -6.18 16.78 -6.17
C SER A 295 -7.37 17.55 -6.74
N GLU A 296 -7.54 17.54 -8.07
CA GLU A 296 -8.72 18.13 -8.71
C GLU A 296 -10.00 17.34 -8.39
N ILE A 297 -9.92 16.00 -8.34
CA ILE A 297 -11.03 15.13 -7.91
C ILE A 297 -11.44 15.45 -6.46
N LEU A 298 -10.48 15.59 -5.54
CA LEU A 298 -10.74 15.98 -4.15
C LEU A 298 -11.38 17.37 -4.06
N LYS A 299 -10.87 18.34 -4.82
CA LYS A 299 -11.45 19.68 -4.88
C LYS A 299 -12.91 19.65 -5.34
N GLN A 300 -13.23 18.83 -6.34
CA GLN A 300 -14.60 18.68 -6.82
C GLN A 300 -15.49 18.01 -5.77
N GLN A 301 -15.02 16.96 -5.10
CA GLN A 301 -15.76 16.27 -4.03
C GLN A 301 -16.08 17.23 -2.87
N ILE A 302 -15.08 17.98 -2.39
CA ILE A 302 -15.26 18.96 -1.32
C ILE A 302 -16.23 20.06 -1.76
N ARG A 303 -16.14 20.54 -3.01
CA ARG A 303 -17.09 21.52 -3.55
C ARG A 303 -18.53 21.01 -3.56
N GLN A 304 -18.75 19.75 -3.93
CA GLN A 304 -20.09 19.15 -3.96
C GLN A 304 -20.70 19.02 -2.56
N ASN A 305 -19.86 18.81 -1.54
CA ASN A 305 -20.29 18.64 -0.15
C ASN A 305 -20.29 19.94 0.67
N SER A 306 -19.93 21.07 0.06
CA SER A 306 -19.84 22.37 0.74
C SER A 306 -20.92 23.33 0.26
N PRO A 307 -21.97 23.58 1.07
CA PRO A 307 -23.07 24.48 0.73
C PRO A 307 -22.63 25.91 0.42
N THR A 308 -21.60 26.40 1.13
CA THR A 308 -21.12 27.79 0.99
C THR A 308 -19.66 27.87 0.50
N PRO A 309 -19.26 28.98 -0.15
CA PRO A 309 -17.86 29.22 -0.51
C PRO A 309 -16.90 29.22 0.68
N ARG A 310 -17.37 29.64 1.86
CA ARG A 310 -16.58 29.67 3.09
C ARG A 310 -16.30 28.25 3.59
N GLU A 311 -17.33 27.41 3.70
CA GLU A 311 -17.16 26.00 4.06
C GLU A 311 -16.24 25.28 3.09
N PHE A 312 -16.39 25.54 1.77
CA PHE A 312 -15.48 25.00 0.76
C PHE A 312 -14.02 25.37 1.04
N PHE A 313 -13.76 26.65 1.33
CA PHE A 313 -12.41 27.14 1.63
C PHE A 313 -11.86 26.51 2.91
N ASP A 314 -12.61 26.54 4.01
CA ASP A 314 -12.21 25.99 5.30
C ASP A 314 -11.92 24.48 5.19
N ARG A 315 -12.76 23.75 4.45
CA ARG A 315 -12.62 22.30 4.21
C ARG A 315 -11.40 21.98 3.33
N MET A 316 -11.13 22.77 2.29
CA MET A 316 -9.91 22.64 1.46
C MET A 316 -8.63 22.94 2.25
N CYS A 317 -8.65 23.95 3.12
CA CYS A 317 -7.54 24.27 4.01
C CYS A 317 -7.26 23.11 4.97
N ALA A 318 -8.31 22.56 5.61
CA ALA A 318 -8.17 21.41 6.50
C ALA A 318 -7.61 20.18 5.77
N ALA A 319 -8.13 19.85 4.59
CA ALA A 319 -7.64 18.75 3.75
C ALA A 319 -6.15 18.90 3.40
N THR A 320 -5.70 20.12 3.04
CA THR A 320 -4.30 20.40 2.73
C THR A 320 -3.41 20.32 3.98
N ASN A 321 -3.92 20.77 5.12
CA ASN A 321 -3.21 20.66 6.40
C ASN A 321 -3.03 19.19 6.80
N PHE A 322 -4.03 18.33 6.57
CA PHE A 322 -3.89 16.89 6.85
C PHE A 322 -2.74 16.25 6.07
N LEU A 323 -2.57 16.59 4.78
CA LEU A 323 -1.42 16.09 4.01
C LEU A 323 -0.11 16.50 4.68
N SER A 324 0.00 17.76 5.11
CA SER A 324 1.21 18.30 5.74
C SER A 324 1.50 17.68 7.12
N VAL A 325 0.47 17.48 7.93
CA VAL A 325 0.56 16.83 9.25
C VAL A 325 1.02 15.39 9.13
N ILE A 326 0.45 14.65 8.18
CA ILE A 326 0.82 13.24 7.94
C ILE A 326 2.25 13.11 7.41
N GLU A 327 2.78 14.08 6.66
CA GLU A 327 4.22 14.06 6.33
C GLU A 327 5.10 14.29 7.57
N GLN A 328 4.67 15.14 8.52
CA GLN A 328 5.42 15.40 9.75
C GLN A 328 5.42 14.21 10.70
N SER A 329 4.33 13.43 10.74
CA SER A 329 4.19 12.26 11.62
C SER A 329 5.28 11.21 11.37
N ILE A 330 5.79 11.12 10.14
CA ILE A 330 6.86 10.21 9.74
C ILE A 330 8.07 10.34 10.68
N SER A 331 8.47 11.57 11.00
CA SER A 331 9.66 11.82 11.84
C SER A 331 9.48 11.36 13.29
N TYR A 332 8.26 11.38 13.81
CA TYR A 332 7.93 10.85 15.14
C TYR A 332 7.93 9.32 15.12
N CYS A 333 7.29 8.74 14.10
CA CYS A 333 7.19 7.30 13.92
C CYS A 333 8.58 6.66 13.75
N ASP A 334 9.42 7.18 12.84
CA ASP A 334 10.73 6.60 12.53
C ASP A 334 11.71 6.64 13.72
N LYS A 335 11.59 7.63 14.63
CA LYS A 335 12.36 7.65 15.88
C LYS A 335 12.05 6.44 16.76
N GLY A 336 10.76 6.15 16.96
CA GLY A 336 10.30 4.99 17.71
C GLY A 336 10.78 3.68 17.06
N PHE A 337 10.61 3.55 15.74
CA PHE A 337 11.04 2.36 15.00
C PHE A 337 12.56 2.16 14.98
N SER A 338 13.35 3.23 14.98
CA SER A 338 14.81 3.14 15.07
C SER A 338 15.25 2.50 16.39
N VAL A 339 14.64 2.91 17.51
CA VAL A 339 14.91 2.32 18.83
C VAL A 339 14.39 0.88 18.90
N MET A 340 13.16 0.64 18.41
CA MET A 340 12.58 -0.71 18.39
C MET A 340 13.43 -1.69 17.59
N SER A 341 13.91 -1.30 16.41
CA SER A 341 14.74 -2.15 15.57
C SER A 341 16.13 -2.39 16.16
N LEU A 342 16.75 -1.36 16.76
CA LEU A 342 18.09 -1.46 17.34
C LEU A 342 18.13 -2.43 18.54
N PHE A 343 17.16 -2.32 19.44
CA PHE A 343 17.08 -3.13 20.66
C PHE A 343 16.16 -4.37 20.52
N ASN A 344 15.62 -4.61 19.32
CA ASN A 344 14.64 -5.64 19.02
C ASN A 344 13.41 -5.63 19.95
N ILE A 345 12.94 -4.44 20.33
CA ILE A 345 11.68 -4.28 21.05
C ILE A 345 10.53 -4.66 20.10
N ALA A 346 9.52 -5.35 20.61
CA ALA A 346 8.38 -5.83 19.82
C ALA A 346 8.79 -6.69 18.60
N ASN A 347 9.92 -7.40 18.67
CA ASN A 347 10.42 -8.22 17.54
C ASN A 347 10.54 -7.44 16.21
N MET A 348 10.85 -6.14 16.30
CA MET A 348 10.89 -5.25 15.14
C MET A 348 12.21 -5.29 14.39
N LYS A 349 13.22 -6.05 14.84
CA LYS A 349 14.46 -6.24 14.09
C LYS A 349 14.20 -7.15 12.88
N GLY A 350 14.16 -6.56 11.68
CA GLY A 350 14.01 -7.30 10.44
C GLY A 350 14.23 -6.43 9.21
N GLU A 351 14.65 -7.04 8.10
CA GLU A 351 14.97 -6.36 6.84
C GLU A 351 13.89 -5.36 6.41
N LEU A 352 12.61 -5.76 6.46
CA LEU A 352 11.49 -4.93 6.05
C LEU A 352 11.32 -3.70 6.95
N THR A 353 11.49 -3.87 8.26
CA THR A 353 11.45 -2.73 9.20
C THR A 353 12.53 -1.72 8.85
N TYR A 354 13.75 -2.19 8.54
CA TYR A 354 14.84 -1.32 8.12
C TYR A 354 14.52 -0.60 6.81
N GLU A 355 13.95 -1.29 5.82
CA GLU A 355 13.60 -0.68 4.53
C GLU A 355 12.47 0.34 4.64
N VAL A 356 11.47 0.10 5.51
CA VAL A 356 10.33 1.01 5.69
C VAL A 356 10.68 2.22 6.57
N HIS A 357 11.50 2.05 7.62
CA HIS A 357 11.68 3.09 8.65
C HIS A 357 13.08 3.71 8.73
N ILE A 358 14.12 3.03 8.23
CA ILE A 358 15.53 3.43 8.51
C ILE A 358 16.28 3.77 7.23
N ARG A 359 16.14 2.98 6.16
CA ARG A 359 16.89 3.12 4.90
C ARG A 359 16.20 4.02 3.87
N LYS A 360 15.44 5.02 4.32
CA LYS A 360 14.77 5.97 3.42
C LYS A 360 15.82 6.72 2.58
N GLY A 361 15.63 6.75 1.27
CA GLY A 361 16.52 7.43 0.33
C GLY A 361 17.92 6.81 0.08
N SER A 362 18.24 5.64 0.63
CA SER A 362 19.55 4.99 0.48
C SER A 362 19.47 3.55 -0.01
N THR A 363 18.88 3.32 -1.18
CA THR A 363 19.08 2.05 -1.89
C THR A 363 19.79 2.30 -3.22
N SER A 364 21.10 2.11 -3.21
CA SER A 364 21.75 1.44 -4.33
C SER A 364 21.10 0.07 -4.43
N VAL A 365 20.37 -0.18 -5.51
CA VAL A 365 20.06 -1.55 -5.87
C VAL A 365 21.42 -2.22 -6.07
N PRO A 366 21.76 -3.32 -5.36
CA PRO A 366 23.00 -4.02 -5.66
C PRO A 366 22.91 -4.49 -7.11
N GLU A 367 23.75 -3.90 -7.97
CA GLU A 367 24.00 -4.42 -9.31
C GLU A 367 24.50 -5.86 -9.13
N LYS A 368 23.74 -6.81 -9.66
CA LYS A 368 24.11 -8.23 -9.68
C LYS A 368 25.08 -8.52 -10.80
#